data_AF-A0A7S4HSF3-F1
#
_entry.id   AF-A0A7S4HSF3-F1
#
_cell.length_a   1.000
_cell.length_b   1.000
_cell.length_c   1.000
_cell.angle_alpha   90.00
_cell.angle_beta   90.00
_cell.angle_gamma   90.00
#
_symmetry.space_group_name_H-M   'P 1'
#
loop_
_entity.id
_entity.type
_entity.pdbx_description
1 polymer ?
#
loop_
_entity_poly.entity_id
_entity_poly.type
_entity_poly.pdbx_seq_one_letter_code
_entity_poly.pdbx_strand_id
1 'polypeptide(L)'
;DIWAMAGNIMIEAAGGPALEYKIGRVDAETCAGQGSRHVGSESTSSEEISKVFVDRLGFSSRQVVALIGAHVLGRAAKENSGYEGKWVKENDRFTNKYFIDLIHVPWIKESNEDETFGRRTLWRRFNDRRMFSEDEIMLQTDVDLAFQTTGGFFCSRIGGKFNKATSCPNATHSFASHVHDFALDQEDWFEEFAVAWAKLTSMTNEELACAAPDCKTPKERPPTPSTNSEAYAVTHIHALAIMVL
;
A
#
# COMPACT_ATOMS: atom_id res chain seq x y z
N ASP A 1 2.34 -14.26 -14.94
CA ASP A 1 1.43 -14.94 -13.98
C ASP A 1 1.98 -15.12 -12.58
N ILE A 2 3.23 -15.58 -12.43
CA ILE A 2 3.85 -15.86 -11.11
C ILE A 2 3.73 -14.71 -10.12
N TRP A 3 3.95 -13.45 -10.54
CA TRP A 3 3.86 -12.29 -9.67
C TRP A 3 2.47 -12.07 -9.07
N ALA A 4 1.41 -12.20 -9.88
CA ALA A 4 0.04 -12.07 -9.40
C ALA A 4 -0.32 -13.21 -8.44
N MET A 5 0.10 -14.44 -8.76
CA MET A 5 -0.11 -15.61 -7.90
C MET A 5 0.56 -15.45 -6.54
N ALA A 6 1.83 -15.01 -6.54
CA ALA A 6 2.59 -14.79 -5.32
C ALA A 6 1.93 -13.71 -4.46
N GLY A 7 1.45 -12.62 -5.06
CA GLY A 7 0.69 -11.58 -4.36
C GLY A 7 -0.56 -12.15 -3.68
N ASN A 8 -1.37 -12.90 -4.41
CA ASN A 8 -2.57 -13.53 -3.86
C ASN A 8 -2.25 -14.47 -2.69
N ILE A 9 -1.28 -15.38 -2.88
CA ILE A 9 -0.89 -16.35 -1.84
C ILE A 9 -0.41 -15.63 -0.58
N MET A 10 0.38 -14.57 -0.72
CA MET A 10 0.89 -13.82 0.43
C MET A 10 -0.22 -13.10 1.20
N ILE A 11 -1.18 -12.49 0.50
CA ILE A 11 -2.33 -11.81 1.13
C ILE A 11 -3.20 -12.82 1.87
N GLU A 12 -3.56 -13.94 1.22
CA GLU A 12 -4.38 -14.99 1.84
C GLU A 12 -3.66 -15.65 3.04
N ALA A 13 -2.35 -15.92 2.92
CA ALA A 13 -1.55 -16.49 4.01
C ALA A 13 -1.39 -15.53 5.21
N ALA A 14 -1.43 -14.21 4.96
CA ALA A 14 -1.41 -13.18 5.99
C ALA A 14 -2.78 -12.99 6.68
N GLY A 15 -3.82 -13.74 6.27
CA GLY A 15 -5.17 -13.67 6.84
C GLY A 15 -6.14 -12.76 6.07
N GLY A 16 -5.78 -12.34 4.85
CA GLY A 16 -6.65 -11.54 4.00
C GLY A 16 -7.76 -12.32 3.32
N PRO A 17 -8.60 -11.64 2.51
CA PRO A 17 -9.73 -12.27 1.83
C PRO A 17 -9.27 -13.28 0.78
N ALA A 18 -10.16 -14.19 0.40
CA ALA A 18 -9.95 -15.02 -0.78
C ALA A 18 -9.94 -14.15 -2.04
N LEU A 19 -8.95 -14.36 -2.91
CA LEU A 19 -8.73 -13.53 -4.09
C LEU A 19 -9.00 -14.28 -5.39
N GLU A 20 -9.48 -13.55 -6.40
CA GLU A 20 -9.58 -14.04 -7.76
C GLU A 20 -8.17 -14.18 -8.36
N TYR A 21 -7.93 -15.29 -9.07
CA TYR A 21 -6.68 -15.53 -9.77
C TYR A 21 -6.93 -15.95 -11.22
N LYS A 22 -6.46 -15.09 -12.13
CA LYS A 22 -6.46 -15.34 -13.57
C LYS A 22 -5.04 -15.50 -14.12
N ILE A 23 -4.90 -16.38 -15.10
CA ILE A 23 -3.67 -16.68 -15.85
C ILE A 23 -3.81 -16.28 -17.32
N GLY A 24 -2.70 -16.31 -18.05
CA GLY A 24 -2.63 -15.93 -19.47
C GLY A 24 -1.73 -14.73 -19.73
N ARG A 25 -0.98 -14.24 -18.74
CA ARG A 25 0.01 -13.17 -18.98
C ARG A 25 1.21 -13.80 -19.69
N VAL A 26 1.49 -13.31 -20.89
CA VAL A 26 2.68 -13.68 -21.66
C VAL A 26 3.85 -12.79 -21.24
N ASP A 27 4.99 -13.41 -20.94
CA ASP A 27 6.19 -12.67 -20.57
C ASP A 27 6.67 -11.80 -21.75
N ALA A 28 7.15 -10.60 -21.43
CA ALA A 28 7.75 -9.71 -22.41
C ALA A 28 9.28 -9.78 -22.31
N GLU A 29 9.97 -9.94 -23.44
CA GLU A 29 11.44 -9.95 -23.48
C GLU A 29 12.05 -8.55 -23.28
N THR A 30 11.27 -7.51 -23.58
CA THR A 30 11.69 -6.11 -23.43
C THR A 30 10.58 -5.27 -22.82
N CYS A 31 10.96 -4.24 -22.07
CA CYS A 31 10.02 -3.38 -21.36
C CYS A 31 10.41 -1.91 -21.48
N ALA A 32 10.03 -1.28 -22.59
CA ALA A 32 10.38 0.12 -22.86
C ALA A 32 9.61 1.08 -21.93
N GLY A 33 10.33 2.00 -21.28
CA GLY A 33 9.73 3.10 -20.51
C GLY A 33 9.25 2.76 -19.09
N GLN A 34 9.76 1.69 -18.47
CA GLN A 34 9.43 1.32 -17.09
C GLN A 34 10.03 2.28 -16.04
N GLY A 35 11.25 2.78 -16.26
CA GLY A 35 11.96 3.61 -15.26
C GLY A 35 11.63 5.12 -15.27
N SER A 36 10.87 5.60 -16.25
CA SER A 36 10.57 7.04 -16.42
C SER A 36 9.21 7.46 -15.85
N ARG A 37 8.53 6.58 -15.12
CA ARG A 37 7.14 6.76 -14.66
C ARG A 37 6.99 7.08 -13.18
N HIS A 38 8.10 7.26 -12.46
CA HIS A 38 8.04 7.60 -11.04
C HIS A 38 7.51 9.03 -10.86
N VAL A 39 6.36 9.15 -10.19
CA VAL A 39 5.91 10.42 -9.64
C VAL A 39 6.84 10.81 -8.49
N GLY A 40 7.15 12.10 -8.36
CA GLY A 40 7.99 12.58 -7.26
C GLY A 40 7.28 12.40 -5.92
N SER A 41 7.88 11.63 -5.01
CA SER A 41 7.28 11.32 -3.71
C SER A 41 7.01 12.56 -2.85
N GLU A 42 7.81 13.61 -3.00
CA GLU A 42 7.68 14.88 -2.27
C GLU A 42 6.61 15.83 -2.84
N SER A 43 6.10 15.56 -4.04
CA SER A 43 5.10 16.40 -4.73
C SER A 43 3.74 15.71 -4.87
N THR A 44 3.55 14.55 -4.23
CA THR A 44 2.31 13.77 -4.37
C THR A 44 1.27 14.28 -3.36
N SER A 45 0.03 14.44 -3.82
CA SER A 45 -1.13 14.86 -3.05
C SER A 45 -2.34 13.97 -3.35
N SER A 46 -3.45 14.16 -2.63
CA SER A 46 -4.73 13.52 -2.94
C SER A 46 -5.18 13.73 -4.40
N GLU A 47 -4.89 14.89 -4.99
CA GLU A 47 -5.18 15.16 -6.40
C GLU A 47 -4.35 14.27 -7.33
N GLU A 48 -3.07 14.03 -7.03
CA GLU A 48 -2.23 13.16 -7.85
C GLU A 48 -2.64 11.69 -7.69
N ILE A 49 -3.03 11.26 -6.48
CA ILE A 49 -3.64 9.93 -6.25
C ILE A 49 -4.88 9.76 -7.12
N SER A 50 -5.80 10.74 -7.11
CA SER A 50 -7.00 10.73 -7.93
C SER A 50 -6.67 10.69 -9.43
N LYS A 51 -5.77 11.56 -9.89
CA LYS A 51 -5.38 11.66 -11.30
C LYS A 51 -4.76 10.36 -11.82
N VAL A 52 -3.99 9.66 -11.00
CA VAL A 52 -3.42 8.37 -11.39
C VAL A 52 -4.47 7.28 -11.32
N PHE A 53 -5.04 7.03 -10.14
CA PHE A 53 -5.86 5.84 -9.96
C PHE A 53 -7.29 5.99 -10.48
N VAL A 54 -7.91 7.14 -10.27
CA VAL A 54 -9.30 7.39 -10.68
C VAL A 54 -9.34 7.73 -12.18
N ASP A 55 -8.60 8.75 -12.59
CA ASP A 55 -8.76 9.28 -13.95
C ASP A 55 -8.07 8.41 -15.01
N ARG A 56 -6.86 7.90 -14.73
CA ARG A 56 -6.09 7.11 -15.72
C ARG A 56 -6.34 5.62 -15.63
N LEU A 57 -6.45 5.08 -14.42
CA LEU A 57 -6.60 3.64 -14.19
C LEU A 57 -8.08 3.22 -13.97
N GLY A 58 -8.99 4.19 -13.84
CA GLY A 58 -10.43 3.95 -13.79
C GLY A 58 -10.94 3.34 -12.49
N PHE A 59 -10.18 3.42 -11.38
CA PHE A 59 -10.63 2.95 -10.07
C PHE A 59 -11.62 3.93 -9.41
N SER A 60 -12.56 3.41 -8.63
CA SER A 60 -13.37 4.28 -7.77
C SER A 60 -12.53 4.78 -6.59
N SER A 61 -12.90 5.90 -5.95
CA SER A 61 -12.17 6.39 -4.77
C SER A 61 -12.11 5.35 -3.65
N ARG A 62 -13.14 4.53 -3.53
CA ARG A 62 -13.23 3.44 -2.56
C ARG A 62 -12.25 2.31 -2.86
N GLN A 63 -12.14 1.89 -4.13
CA GLN A 63 -11.15 0.90 -4.59
C GLN A 63 -9.72 1.38 -4.34
N VAL A 64 -9.44 2.67 -4.55
CA VAL A 64 -8.12 3.26 -4.31
C VAL A 64 -7.74 3.16 -2.83
N VAL A 65 -8.63 3.59 -1.94
CA VAL A 65 -8.39 3.50 -0.49
C VAL A 65 -8.22 2.04 -0.05
N ALA A 66 -9.02 1.13 -0.61
CA ALA A 66 -8.89 -0.29 -0.31
C ALA A 66 -7.50 -0.81 -0.68
N LEU A 67 -7.02 -0.51 -1.91
CA LEU A 67 -5.69 -0.94 -2.39
C LEU A 67 -4.55 -0.36 -1.54
N ILE A 68 -4.60 0.93 -1.19
CA ILE A 68 -3.57 1.55 -0.33
C ILE A 68 -3.54 0.91 1.07
N GLY A 69 -4.68 0.37 1.54
CA GLY A 69 -4.75 -0.42 2.77
C GLY A 69 -3.78 -1.61 2.84
N ALA A 70 -3.29 -2.11 1.69
CA ALA A 70 -2.28 -3.16 1.63
C ALA A 70 -0.96 -2.78 2.34
N HIS A 71 -0.71 -1.49 2.59
CA HIS A 71 0.38 -1.00 3.42
C HIS A 71 0.36 -1.54 4.86
N VAL A 72 -0.73 -2.18 5.32
CA VAL A 72 -0.69 -2.98 6.56
C VAL A 72 0.42 -4.05 6.55
N LEU A 73 0.81 -4.55 5.36
CA LEU A 73 1.88 -5.54 5.23
C LEU A 73 3.23 -4.88 4.93
N GLY A 74 4.28 -5.40 5.56
CA GLY A 74 5.66 -5.08 5.23
C GLY A 74 6.14 -3.72 5.74
N ARG A 75 7.09 -3.13 5.02
CA ARG A 75 7.77 -1.89 5.39
C ARG A 75 8.41 -1.20 4.18
N ALA A 76 8.63 0.10 4.29
CA ALA A 76 9.58 0.82 3.48
C ALA A 76 11.02 0.48 3.90
N ALA A 77 11.89 0.39 2.88
CA ALA A 77 13.33 0.17 3.03
C ALA A 77 14.08 1.30 2.35
N LYS A 78 15.07 1.86 3.06
CA LYS A 78 15.78 3.07 2.65
C LYS A 78 16.45 2.90 1.29
N GLU A 79 16.98 1.71 1.01
CA GLU A 79 17.70 1.39 -0.22
C GLU A 79 16.80 1.44 -1.47
N ASN A 80 15.48 1.29 -1.30
CA ASN A 80 14.53 1.27 -2.42
C ASN A 80 13.93 2.64 -2.71
N SER A 81 13.70 3.46 -1.68
CA SER A 81 12.90 4.68 -1.82
C SER A 81 13.41 5.87 -1.01
N GLY A 82 14.41 5.69 -0.14
CA GLY A 82 14.85 6.69 0.84
C GLY A 82 13.95 6.80 2.08
N TYR A 83 12.84 6.05 2.13
CA TYR A 83 11.97 5.96 3.32
C TYR A 83 12.28 4.70 4.11
N GLU A 84 12.26 4.81 5.44
CA GLU A 84 12.52 3.67 6.33
C GLU A 84 11.47 3.59 7.44
N GLY A 85 10.77 2.45 7.47
CA GLY A 85 9.80 2.15 8.51
C GLY A 85 8.66 1.25 8.04
N LYS A 86 7.96 0.63 8.98
CA LYS A 86 6.73 -0.13 8.77
C LYS A 86 5.51 0.78 8.95
N TRP A 87 4.35 0.43 8.38
CA TRP A 87 3.14 1.24 8.59
C TRP A 87 2.43 0.92 9.91
N VAL A 88 2.49 -0.34 10.34
CA VAL A 88 1.86 -0.83 11.58
C VAL A 88 2.82 -1.71 12.36
N LYS A 89 2.60 -1.85 13.67
CA LYS A 89 3.42 -2.70 14.53
C LYS A 89 3.50 -4.16 14.08
N GLU A 90 2.35 -4.78 13.83
CA GLU A 90 2.17 -6.16 13.37
C GLU A 90 1.96 -6.15 11.86
N ASN A 91 3.06 -6.17 11.11
CA ASN A 91 3.09 -5.95 9.66
C ASN A 91 3.19 -7.23 8.84
N ASP A 92 2.81 -8.37 9.42
CA ASP A 92 2.71 -9.69 8.80
C ASP A 92 1.27 -10.21 8.77
N ARG A 93 0.30 -9.39 9.20
CA ARG A 93 -1.13 -9.71 9.24
C ARG A 93 -1.94 -8.74 8.40
N PHE A 94 -2.78 -9.28 7.53
CA PHE A 94 -3.67 -8.49 6.70
C PHE A 94 -4.91 -8.12 7.52
N THR A 95 -4.86 -6.98 8.21
CA THR A 95 -5.93 -6.50 9.10
C THR A 95 -6.22 -5.03 8.83
N ASN A 96 -7.36 -4.51 9.27
CA ASN A 96 -7.68 -3.09 9.05
C ASN A 96 -6.88 -2.12 9.94
N LYS A 97 -5.84 -2.62 10.63
CA LYS A 97 -4.99 -1.86 11.55
C LYS A 97 -4.32 -0.65 10.90
N TYR A 98 -4.01 -0.72 9.60
CA TYR A 98 -3.50 0.43 8.84
C TYR A 98 -4.45 1.63 8.93
N PHE A 99 -5.75 1.44 8.66
CA PHE A 99 -6.74 2.52 8.71
C PHE A 99 -6.97 3.02 10.14
N ILE A 100 -7.04 2.09 11.10
CA ILE A 100 -7.21 2.43 12.52
C ILE A 100 -6.04 3.30 12.99
N ASP A 101 -4.81 2.89 12.70
CA ASP A 101 -3.61 3.60 13.13
C ASP A 101 -3.47 4.95 12.40
N LEU A 102 -3.76 5.01 11.10
CA LEU A 102 -3.73 6.25 10.32
C LEU A 102 -4.53 7.37 10.98
N ILE A 103 -5.75 7.09 11.46
CA ILE A 103 -6.63 8.12 12.03
C ILE A 103 -6.51 8.29 13.55
N HIS A 104 -6.14 7.24 14.31
CA HIS A 104 -6.16 7.28 15.78
C HIS A 104 -4.77 7.40 16.42
N VAL A 105 -3.70 7.02 15.73
CA VAL A 105 -2.34 7.18 16.26
C VAL A 105 -1.89 8.62 16.07
N PRO A 106 -1.20 9.22 17.07
CA PRO A 106 -0.58 10.52 16.90
C PRO A 106 0.66 10.42 16.00
N TRP A 107 0.66 11.13 14.86
CA TRP A 107 1.81 11.22 13.95
C TRP A 107 2.37 12.64 13.87
N ILE A 108 3.68 12.76 13.69
CA ILE A 108 4.41 14.02 13.55
C ILE A 108 5.18 14.03 12.23
N LYS A 109 5.07 15.12 11.49
CA LYS A 109 5.79 15.33 10.23
C LYS A 109 7.30 15.44 10.47
N GLU A 110 8.06 14.70 9.69
CA GLU A 110 9.53 14.66 9.70
C GLU A 110 10.03 14.81 8.26
N SER A 111 11.11 15.57 8.07
CA SER A 111 11.81 15.66 6.78
C SER A 111 13.30 15.39 7.01
N ASN A 112 13.85 14.46 6.25
CA ASN A 112 15.28 14.15 6.23
C ASN A 112 15.85 14.32 4.82
N GLU A 113 17.16 14.53 4.71
CA GLU A 113 17.85 14.48 3.41
C GLU A 113 18.45 13.08 3.23
N ASP A 114 18.07 12.41 2.15
CA ASP A 114 18.69 11.17 1.70
C ASP A 114 19.72 11.45 0.59
N GLU A 115 20.86 10.78 0.64
CA GLU A 115 21.97 11.00 -0.29
C GLU A 115 21.63 10.66 -1.75
N THR A 116 20.83 9.63 -1.97
CA THR A 116 20.46 9.14 -3.31
C THR A 116 19.15 9.75 -3.77
N PHE A 117 18.23 9.89 -2.83
CA PHE A 117 16.84 10.15 -3.09
C PHE A 117 16.45 11.63 -2.86
N GLY A 118 17.33 12.41 -2.24
CA GLY A 118 17.10 13.80 -1.86
C GLY A 118 16.17 13.91 -0.65
N ARG A 119 15.46 15.04 -0.54
CA ARG A 119 14.54 15.27 0.57
C ARG A 119 13.48 14.18 0.66
N ARG A 120 13.27 13.65 1.87
CA ARG A 120 12.28 12.64 2.20
C ARG A 120 11.44 13.07 3.38
N THR A 121 10.17 13.36 3.11
CA THR A 121 9.16 13.77 4.07
C THR A 121 8.22 12.62 4.40
N LEU A 122 8.13 12.27 5.68
CA LEU A 122 7.27 11.22 6.21
C LEU A 122 6.62 11.67 7.51
N TRP A 123 5.73 10.84 8.04
CA TRP A 123 5.05 11.07 9.30
C TRP A 123 5.41 9.97 10.28
N ARG A 124 6.11 10.30 11.35
CA ARG A 124 6.57 9.32 12.35
C ARG A 124 5.60 9.27 13.52
N ARG A 125 5.37 8.07 14.03
CA ARG A 125 4.56 7.89 15.24
C ARG A 125 5.16 8.64 16.43
N PHE A 126 4.30 9.36 17.16
CA PHE A 126 4.69 10.06 18.39
C PHE A 126 4.37 9.23 19.64
N ASN A 127 5.39 8.98 20.47
CA ASN A 127 5.25 8.33 21.77
C ASN A 127 5.73 9.29 22.88
N ASP A 128 4.92 9.49 23.93
CA ASP A 128 5.11 10.48 25.02
C ASP A 128 6.36 10.24 25.89
N ARG A 129 7.02 9.09 25.74
CA ARG A 129 8.29 8.79 26.39
C ARG A 129 9.38 8.99 25.34
N ARG A 130 10.25 10.00 25.53
CA ARG A 130 11.41 10.40 24.68
C ARG A 130 12.44 9.29 24.43
N MET A 131 12.00 8.11 24.01
CA MET A 131 12.77 6.96 23.60
C MET A 131 12.20 6.57 22.24
N PHE A 132 12.98 6.78 21.19
CA PHE A 132 12.65 6.33 19.84
C PHE A 132 12.58 4.81 19.83
N SER A 133 11.39 4.27 20.00
CA SER A 133 11.00 3.06 19.29
C SER A 133 9.52 3.22 18.98
N GLU A 134 9.16 3.38 17.72
CA GLU A 134 8.95 2.23 16.84
C GLU A 134 9.20 2.72 15.41
N ASP A 135 9.63 1.82 14.52
CA ASP A 135 9.88 2.09 13.10
C ASP A 135 8.59 2.43 12.33
N GLU A 136 7.54 2.91 13.01
CA GLU A 136 6.21 3.14 12.45
C GLU A 136 6.17 4.51 11.75
N ILE A 137 5.85 4.49 10.46
CA ILE A 137 5.76 5.66 9.59
C ILE A 137 4.45 5.66 8.80
N MET A 138 4.05 6.83 8.33
CA MET A 138 3.12 7.02 7.22
C MET A 138 3.79 7.88 6.15
N LEU A 139 3.58 7.57 4.88
CA LEU A 139 4.01 8.42 3.78
C LEU A 139 3.04 9.57 3.59
N GLN A 140 3.47 10.59 2.84
CA GLN A 140 2.62 11.74 2.52
C GLN A 140 1.31 11.29 1.82
N THR A 141 1.41 10.32 0.92
CA THR A 141 0.26 9.71 0.22
C THR A 141 -0.71 8.99 1.14
N ASP A 142 -0.23 8.36 2.21
CA ASP A 142 -1.07 7.67 3.19
C ASP A 142 -1.88 8.68 4.00
N VAL A 143 -1.20 9.74 4.45
CA VAL A 143 -1.80 10.80 5.25
C VAL A 143 -2.84 11.60 4.48
N ASP A 144 -2.56 11.90 3.21
CA ASP A 144 -3.48 12.64 2.36
C ASP A 144 -4.77 11.86 2.05
N LEU A 145 -4.88 10.57 2.41
CA LEU A 145 -6.18 9.88 2.36
C LEU A 145 -7.16 10.41 3.40
N ALA A 146 -6.69 10.88 4.55
CA ALA A 146 -7.53 11.23 5.71
C ALA A 146 -7.38 12.67 6.20
N PHE A 147 -6.26 13.33 5.89
CA PHE A 147 -5.94 14.66 6.41
C PHE A 147 -5.56 15.64 5.30
N GLN A 148 -5.98 16.89 5.46
CA GLN A 148 -5.59 17.99 4.57
C GLN A 148 -4.23 18.52 5.01
N THR A 149 -3.16 18.10 4.33
CA THR A 149 -1.78 18.49 4.70
C THR A 149 -1.26 19.71 3.94
N THR A 150 -1.95 20.12 2.87
CA THR A 150 -1.61 21.27 2.03
C THR A 150 -2.45 22.50 2.42
N GLY A 151 -1.80 23.66 2.56
CA GLY A 151 -2.49 24.95 2.69
C GLY A 151 -2.61 25.56 4.09
N GLY A 152 -2.08 24.94 5.15
CA GLY A 152 -2.08 25.50 6.51
C GLY A 152 -0.68 25.87 7.01
N PHE A 153 -0.46 27.12 7.44
CA PHE A 153 0.69 27.44 8.29
C PHE A 153 0.50 26.67 9.61
N PHE A 154 1.45 25.79 9.95
CA PHE A 154 1.49 24.90 11.15
C PHE A 154 0.89 23.47 11.06
N CYS A 155 0.65 22.90 9.87
CA CYS A 155 0.31 21.47 9.76
C CYS A 155 1.55 20.57 9.94
N SER A 156 1.76 20.07 11.16
CA SER A 156 2.87 19.15 11.48
C SER A 156 2.46 17.97 12.36
N ARG A 157 1.19 17.87 12.75
CA ARG A 157 0.64 16.79 13.57
C ARG A 157 -0.70 16.31 13.02
N ILE A 158 -0.94 15.01 13.01
CA ILE A 158 -2.19 14.39 12.54
C ILE A 158 -2.56 13.21 13.43
N GLY A 159 -3.84 12.83 13.42
CA GLY A 159 -4.31 11.67 14.19
C GLY A 159 -4.15 11.84 15.71
N GLY A 160 -4.78 10.95 16.47
CA GLY A 160 -4.74 10.99 17.93
C GLY A 160 -5.23 12.30 18.55
N LYS A 161 -4.89 12.53 19.83
CA LYS A 161 -5.31 13.72 20.58
C LYS A 161 -4.15 14.71 20.70
N PHE A 162 -4.02 15.59 19.72
CA PHE A 162 -3.06 16.70 19.75
C PHE A 162 -3.69 18.05 20.12
N ASN A 163 -2.85 19.04 20.45
CA ASN A 163 -3.28 20.43 20.54
C ASN A 163 -3.72 20.94 19.15
N LYS A 164 -4.89 21.56 19.08
CA LYS A 164 -5.52 22.05 17.84
C LYS A 164 -4.62 23.00 17.03
N ALA A 165 -3.72 23.75 17.66
CA ALA A 165 -2.92 24.77 16.98
C ALA A 165 -1.91 24.23 15.94
N THR A 166 -1.47 22.97 16.07
CA THR A 166 -0.51 22.33 15.15
C THR A 166 -1.10 21.11 14.43
N SER A 167 -2.38 20.82 14.67
CA SER A 167 -3.06 19.66 14.12
C SER A 167 -3.60 19.97 12.73
N CYS A 168 -3.31 19.13 11.74
CA CYS A 168 -3.89 19.30 10.42
C CYS A 168 -5.38 18.95 10.45
N PRO A 169 -6.22 19.66 9.67
CA PRO A 169 -7.63 19.34 9.57
C PRO A 169 -7.84 18.01 8.84
N ASN A 170 -8.99 17.38 9.08
CA ASN A 170 -9.41 16.22 8.29
C ASN A 170 -9.60 16.63 6.83
N ALA A 171 -9.29 15.71 5.91
CA ALA A 171 -9.54 15.90 4.50
C ALA A 171 -11.04 15.93 4.19
N THR A 172 -11.42 16.69 3.15
CA THR A 172 -12.83 16.86 2.74
C THR A 172 -13.20 16.06 1.48
N HIS A 173 -12.23 15.40 0.84
CA HIS A 173 -12.46 14.56 -0.34
C HIS A 173 -12.95 13.15 0.05
N SER A 174 -13.48 12.42 -0.93
CA SER A 174 -14.13 11.11 -0.72
C SER A 174 -13.21 10.02 -0.16
N PHE A 175 -11.89 10.10 -0.34
CA PHE A 175 -10.99 9.10 0.27
C PHE A 175 -11.13 9.04 1.80
N ALA A 176 -11.36 10.19 2.45
CA ALA A 176 -11.39 10.27 3.91
C ALA A 176 -12.55 9.48 4.51
N SER A 177 -13.74 9.53 3.89
CA SER A 177 -14.88 8.73 4.35
C SER A 177 -14.59 7.23 4.26
N HIS A 178 -13.97 6.77 3.18
CA HIS A 178 -13.66 5.34 3.01
C HIS A 178 -12.58 4.85 3.98
N VAL A 179 -11.61 5.69 4.34
CA VAL A 179 -10.66 5.38 5.43
C VAL A 179 -11.41 5.13 6.74
N HIS A 180 -12.40 5.97 7.06
CA HIS A 180 -13.22 5.79 8.25
C HIS A 180 -14.10 4.53 8.18
N ASP A 181 -14.72 4.25 7.04
CA ASP A 181 -15.54 3.05 6.83
C ASP A 181 -14.70 1.78 7.09
N PHE A 182 -13.53 1.67 6.45
CA PHE A 182 -12.64 0.51 6.60
C PHE A 182 -11.97 0.40 7.98
N ALA A 183 -11.76 1.53 8.68
CA ALA A 183 -11.32 1.49 10.07
C ALA A 183 -12.39 0.90 11.01
N LEU A 184 -13.67 1.05 10.68
CA LEU A 184 -14.79 0.54 11.47
C LEU A 184 -15.15 -0.91 11.14
N ASP A 185 -15.02 -1.30 9.87
CA ASP A 185 -15.42 -2.62 9.38
C ASP A 185 -14.32 -3.24 8.50
N GLN A 186 -13.68 -4.29 9.03
CA GLN A 186 -12.63 -5.02 8.33
C GLN A 186 -13.19 -5.87 7.18
N GLU A 187 -14.38 -6.45 7.33
CA GLU A 187 -14.96 -7.32 6.29
C GLU A 187 -15.40 -6.47 5.09
N ASP A 188 -15.94 -5.29 5.34
CA ASP A 188 -16.24 -4.29 4.30
C ASP A 188 -14.99 -3.89 3.49
N TRP A 189 -13.85 -3.72 4.16
CA TRP A 189 -12.57 -3.50 3.49
C TRP A 189 -12.14 -4.72 2.67
N PHE A 190 -12.24 -5.92 3.23
CA PHE A 190 -11.86 -7.16 2.56
C PHE A 190 -12.65 -7.40 1.27
N GLU A 191 -13.97 -7.15 1.30
CA GLU A 191 -14.83 -7.27 0.12
C GLU A 191 -14.40 -6.29 -0.99
N GLU A 192 -14.20 -5.02 -0.66
CA GLU A 192 -13.74 -4.03 -1.63
C GLU A 192 -12.32 -4.32 -2.13
N PHE A 193 -11.42 -4.72 -1.23
CA PHE A 193 -10.03 -5.03 -1.57
C PHE A 193 -9.96 -6.17 -2.57
N ALA A 194 -10.74 -7.25 -2.37
CA ALA A 194 -10.75 -8.38 -3.30
C ALA A 194 -11.17 -7.96 -4.71
N VAL A 195 -12.19 -7.10 -4.83
CA VAL A 195 -12.64 -6.55 -6.12
C VAL A 195 -11.58 -5.65 -6.76
N ALA A 196 -11.01 -4.72 -5.98
CA ALA A 196 -10.01 -3.79 -6.46
C ALA A 196 -8.72 -4.51 -6.89
N TRP A 197 -8.30 -5.51 -6.13
CA TRP A 197 -7.11 -6.33 -6.41
C TRP A 197 -7.28 -7.19 -7.66
N ALA A 198 -8.45 -7.84 -7.83
CA ALA A 198 -8.76 -8.59 -9.04
C ALA A 198 -8.68 -7.68 -10.28
N LYS A 199 -9.29 -6.49 -10.20
CA LYS A 199 -9.20 -5.48 -11.26
C LYS A 199 -7.75 -5.05 -11.53
N LEU A 200 -6.99 -4.70 -10.50
CA LEU A 200 -5.59 -4.28 -10.62
C LEU A 200 -4.74 -5.34 -11.33
N THR A 201 -4.88 -6.59 -10.93
CA THR A 201 -4.08 -7.68 -11.49
C THR A 201 -4.55 -8.11 -12.89
N SER A 202 -5.71 -7.65 -13.37
CA SER A 202 -6.26 -7.98 -14.69
C SER A 202 -6.42 -6.80 -15.66
N MET A 203 -6.11 -5.56 -15.25
CA MET A 203 -6.56 -4.35 -15.95
C MET A 203 -6.01 -4.10 -17.37
N THR A 204 -5.04 -4.89 -17.83
CA THR A 204 -4.38 -4.69 -19.13
C THR A 204 -4.55 -5.85 -20.10
N ASN A 205 -5.31 -6.89 -19.75
CA ASN A 205 -5.44 -8.06 -20.60
C ASN A 205 -6.84 -8.70 -20.48
N GLU A 206 -7.63 -8.53 -21.54
CA GLU A 206 -8.99 -9.08 -21.65
C GLU A 206 -8.99 -10.61 -21.89
N GLU A 207 -7.86 -11.21 -22.26
CA GLU A 207 -7.73 -12.65 -22.54
C GLU A 207 -7.41 -13.48 -21.29
N LEU A 208 -7.31 -12.85 -20.12
CA LEU A 208 -7.01 -13.56 -18.88
C LEU A 208 -8.18 -14.49 -18.48
N ALA A 209 -7.84 -15.75 -18.21
CA ALA A 209 -8.80 -16.78 -17.84
C ALA A 209 -8.57 -17.28 -16.42
N CYS A 210 -9.64 -17.73 -15.78
CA CYS A 210 -9.53 -18.37 -14.46
C CYS A 210 -8.63 -19.62 -14.54
N ALA A 211 -7.65 -19.72 -13.64
CA ALA A 211 -6.74 -20.87 -13.59
C ALA A 211 -7.45 -22.17 -13.14
N ALA A 212 -8.58 -22.02 -12.43
CA ALA A 212 -9.40 -23.10 -11.89
C ALA A 212 -10.90 -22.74 -12.01
N PRO A 213 -11.83 -23.71 -11.92
CA PRO A 213 -13.27 -23.47 -12.08
C PRO A 213 -13.88 -22.46 -11.11
N ASP A 214 -13.33 -22.33 -9.90
CA ASP A 214 -13.78 -21.38 -8.89
C ASP A 214 -13.09 -20.00 -9.02
N CYS A 215 -12.17 -19.86 -9.97
CA CYS A 215 -11.34 -18.68 -10.20
C CYS A 215 -10.52 -18.25 -8.97
N LYS A 216 -10.31 -19.12 -7.98
CA LYS A 216 -9.59 -18.77 -6.74
C LYS A 216 -8.10 -19.03 -6.85
N THR A 217 -7.34 -18.39 -5.98
CA THR A 217 -5.92 -18.67 -5.76
C THR A 217 -5.70 -20.17 -5.51
N PRO A 218 -4.78 -20.83 -6.23
CA PRO A 218 -4.45 -22.23 -6.00
C PRO A 218 -3.92 -22.45 -4.58
N LYS A 219 -4.53 -23.40 -3.85
CA LYS A 219 -4.14 -23.75 -2.47
C LYS A 219 -3.09 -24.87 -2.38
N GLU A 220 -2.93 -25.64 -3.46
CA GLU A 220 -1.98 -26.75 -3.50
C GLU A 220 -0.62 -26.30 -4.02
N ARG A 221 0.46 -26.74 -3.35
CA ARG A 221 1.82 -26.55 -3.83
C ARG A 221 1.98 -27.31 -5.16
N PRO A 222 2.55 -26.71 -6.22
CA PRO A 222 2.92 -27.46 -7.42
C PRO A 222 3.80 -28.67 -7.04
N PRO A 223 3.64 -29.84 -7.68
CA PRO A 223 4.50 -30.98 -7.42
C PRO A 223 5.97 -30.55 -7.55
N THR A 224 6.78 -30.88 -6.55
CA THR A 224 8.18 -30.48 -6.52
C THR A 224 8.89 -31.11 -7.72
N PRO A 225 9.61 -30.34 -8.56
CA PRO A 225 10.37 -30.92 -9.66
C PRO A 225 11.40 -31.89 -9.09
N SER A 226 11.33 -33.16 -9.48
CA SER A 226 12.37 -34.13 -9.17
C SER A 226 13.57 -33.82 -10.03
N THR A 227 14.56 -33.06 -9.54
CA THR A 227 15.99 -33.20 -9.84
C THR A 227 16.81 -32.07 -9.23
N ASN A 228 18.03 -32.42 -8.81
CA ASN A 228 19.04 -31.58 -8.21
C ASN A 228 19.34 -30.32 -9.06
N SER A 229 18.88 -29.16 -8.61
CA SER A 229 19.59 -27.91 -8.87
C SER A 229 19.48 -27.02 -7.63
N GLU A 230 20.60 -26.38 -7.32
CA GLU A 230 20.87 -25.67 -6.09
C GLU A 230 19.87 -24.54 -5.83
N ALA A 231 19.51 -24.41 -4.56
CA ALA A 231 18.60 -23.41 -4.07
C ALA A 231 19.16 -21.99 -4.26
N TYR A 232 18.62 -21.26 -5.22
CA TYR A 232 18.57 -19.81 -5.20
C TYR A 232 17.15 -19.38 -4.87
N ALA A 233 16.82 -19.43 -3.57
CA ALA A 233 15.64 -18.81 -3.02
C ALA A 233 16.09 -17.85 -1.91
N VAL A 234 15.35 -16.75 -1.77
CA VAL A 234 15.55 -15.64 -0.84
C VAL A 234 16.45 -14.53 -1.37
N THR A 235 15.86 -13.68 -2.20
CA THR A 235 15.90 -12.21 -2.08
C THR A 235 14.90 -11.64 -3.08
N HIS A 236 14.21 -10.55 -2.72
CA HIS A 236 13.21 -9.80 -3.52
C HIS A 236 11.73 -10.14 -3.31
N ILE A 237 11.28 -10.09 -2.05
CA ILE A 237 9.90 -9.68 -1.71
C ILE A 237 9.82 -8.15 -1.88
N HIS A 238 9.97 -7.65 -3.11
CA HIS A 238 9.85 -6.22 -3.44
C HIS A 238 8.61 -5.90 -4.30
N ALA A 239 7.87 -6.92 -4.75
CA ALA A 239 6.82 -6.73 -5.76
C ALA A 239 5.47 -6.18 -5.22
N LEU A 240 5.20 -6.25 -3.91
CA LEU A 240 3.93 -5.72 -3.37
C LEU A 240 3.98 -4.21 -3.12
N ALA A 241 5.15 -3.65 -2.82
CA ALA A 241 5.31 -2.20 -2.62
C ALA A 241 5.36 -1.40 -3.95
N ILE A 242 5.69 -2.04 -5.07
CA ILE A 242 5.80 -1.39 -6.39
C ILE A 242 4.46 -1.35 -7.15
N MET A 243 3.45 -2.14 -6.74
CA MET A 243 2.14 -2.11 -7.41
C MET A 243 1.21 -0.99 -6.94
N VAL A 244 1.56 -0.26 -5.88
CA VAL A 244 0.69 0.79 -5.31
C VAL A 244 1.32 2.19 -5.32
N LEU A 245 2.61 2.35 -5.68
CA LEU A 245 3.27 3.66 -5.87
C LEU A 245 4.25 3.68 -7.04
#